data_AF-A0A812VJ18-F1
#
_entry.id   AF-A0A812VJ18-F1
#
_cell.length_a   1.000
_cell.length_b   1.000
_cell.length_c   1.000
_cell.angle_alpha   90.00
_cell.angle_beta   90.00
_cell.angle_gamma   90.00
#
_symmetry.space_group_name_H-M   'P 1'
#
loop_
_entity.id
_entity.type
_entity.pdbx_description
1 polymer ?
#
loop_
_entity_poly.entity_id
_entity_poly.type
_entity_poly.pdbx_seq_one_letter_code
_entity_poly.pdbx_strand_id
1 'polypeptide(L)'
;RYDAFLSHTWMTHGRWKFLSLLLHFGWPTLLVAWALGATVAFILSLVGLLPLFASWEARAIDFDEHIPLGCWVMLSGGLATWVGAALFPYLRCGPSHICFLDFLCIHQTDVSKMQQGIRSIGHYLAASAELHVLWSNPYLSRLWCVFELAAYRKL
;
A
#
# COMPACT_ATOMS: atom_id res chain seq x y z
N ARG A 1 -21.60 9.66 3.25
CA ARG A 1 -21.31 8.59 2.26
C ARG A 1 -19.81 8.34 2.34
N TYR A 2 -19.40 7.08 2.46
CA TYR A 2 -17.99 6.70 2.60
C TYR A 2 -17.52 6.00 1.33
N ASP A 3 -16.25 6.15 0.99
CA ASP A 3 -15.66 5.44 -0.15
C ASP A 3 -15.42 3.98 0.22
N ALA A 4 -14.89 3.74 1.43
CA ALA A 4 -14.62 2.39 1.91
C ALA A 4 -14.91 2.22 3.41
N PHE A 5 -15.37 1.03 3.78
CA PHE A 5 -15.39 0.52 5.14
C PHE A 5 -14.14 -0.34 5.36
N LEU A 6 -13.29 0.02 6.31
CA LEU A 6 -12.07 -0.74 6.63
C LEU A 6 -12.38 -1.81 7.68
N SER A 7 -12.55 -3.06 7.25
CA SER A 7 -12.70 -4.19 8.17
C SER A 7 -11.35 -4.81 8.51
N HIS A 8 -11.12 -5.07 9.80
CA HIS A 8 -9.85 -5.57 10.27
C HIS A 8 -9.97 -6.34 11.59
N THR A 9 -9.00 -7.23 11.85
CA THR A 9 -8.87 -7.89 13.15
C THR A 9 -7.90 -7.16 14.06
N TRP A 10 -8.25 -7.05 15.34
CA TRP A 10 -7.42 -6.40 16.35
C TRP A 10 -6.13 -7.19 16.67
N MET A 11 -6.13 -8.49 16.40
CA MET A 11 -4.99 -9.38 16.67
C MET A 11 -3.78 -9.06 15.79
N THR A 12 -4.01 -8.50 14.60
CA THR A 12 -2.93 -8.19 13.67
C THR A 12 -2.31 -6.84 14.02
N HIS A 13 -0.97 -6.81 14.12
CA HIS A 13 -0.23 -5.60 14.47
C HIS A 13 -0.53 -4.44 13.52
N GLY A 14 -0.65 -3.23 14.10
CA GLY A 14 -0.99 -2.01 13.36
C GLY A 14 -0.04 -1.67 12.21
N ARG A 15 1.27 -1.96 12.35
CA ARG A 15 2.26 -1.72 11.28
C ARG A 15 1.94 -2.43 9.97
N TRP A 16 1.37 -3.63 10.02
CA TRP A 16 1.01 -4.39 8.83
C TRP A 16 -0.25 -3.82 8.18
N LYS A 17 -1.23 -3.40 8.98
CA LYS A 17 -2.41 -2.69 8.50
C LYS A 17 -2.02 -1.39 7.81
N PHE A 18 -1.15 -0.61 8.47
CA PHE A 18 -0.62 0.63 7.92
C PHE A 18 0.15 0.40 6.62
N LEU A 19 1.05 -0.59 6.57
CA LEU A 19 1.77 -0.93 5.35
C LEU A 19 0.82 -1.35 4.21
N SER A 20 -0.18 -2.19 4.50
CA SER A 20 -1.17 -2.58 3.49
C SER A 20 -1.95 -1.38 2.96
N LEU A 21 -2.39 -0.47 3.83
CA LEU A 21 -3.08 0.76 3.43
C LEU A 21 -2.16 1.70 2.66
N LEU A 22 -0.90 1.81 3.07
CA LEU A 22 0.11 2.64 2.41
C LEU A 22 0.37 2.15 0.98
N LEU A 23 0.50 0.84 0.79
CA LEU A 23 0.67 0.24 -0.53
C LEU A 23 -0.61 0.38 -1.36
N HIS A 24 -1.79 0.13 -0.77
CA HIS A 24 -3.05 0.19 -1.49
C HIS A 24 -3.40 1.59 -1.99
N PHE A 25 -3.29 2.62 -1.14
CA PHE A 25 -3.61 3.99 -1.55
C PHE A 25 -2.43 4.72 -2.20
N GLY A 26 -1.19 4.36 -1.82
CA GLY A 26 0.02 5.05 -2.27
C GLY A 26 0.64 4.54 -3.56
N TRP A 27 0.18 3.40 -4.12
CA TRP A 27 0.84 2.75 -5.26
C TRP A 27 1.19 3.67 -6.44
N PRO A 28 0.38 4.69 -6.83
CA PRO A 28 0.75 5.55 -7.95
C PRO A 28 1.98 6.39 -7.62
N THR A 29 2.05 6.91 -6.38
CA THR A 29 3.20 7.69 -5.91
C THR A 29 4.46 6.82 -5.82
N LEU A 30 4.32 5.60 -5.32
CA LEU A 30 5.41 4.62 -5.28
C LEU A 30 5.93 4.32 -6.70
N LEU A 31 5.03 4.10 -7.66
CA LEU A 31 5.38 3.78 -9.05
C LEU A 31 6.05 4.96 -9.75
N VAL A 32 5.55 6.18 -9.57
CA VAL A 32 6.16 7.40 -10.13
C VAL A 32 7.55 7.62 -9.53
N ALA A 33 7.70 7.48 -8.21
CA ALA A 33 9.00 7.64 -7.57
C ALA A 33 10.01 6.58 -8.06
N TRP A 34 9.57 5.31 -8.16
CA TRP A 34 10.37 4.24 -8.74
C TRP A 34 10.83 4.57 -10.17
N ALA A 35 9.89 4.99 -11.03
CA ALA A 35 10.19 5.31 -12.43
C ALA A 35 11.19 6.45 -12.54
N LEU A 36 11.01 7.53 -11.76
CA LEU A 36 11.95 8.65 -11.71
C LEU A 36 13.33 8.20 -11.25
N GLY A 37 13.43 7.42 -10.16
CA GLY A 37 14.69 6.91 -9.66
C GLY A 37 15.42 6.06 -10.70
N ALA A 38 14.71 5.11 -11.31
CA ALA A 38 15.25 4.23 -12.35
C ALA A 38 15.70 5.00 -13.59
N THR A 39 14.90 5.97 -14.08
CA THR A 39 15.25 6.79 -15.24
C THR A 39 16.46 7.68 -14.97
N VAL A 40 16.54 8.32 -13.80
CA VAL A 40 17.70 9.13 -13.42
C VAL A 40 18.97 8.29 -13.40
N ALA A 41 18.94 7.12 -12.74
CA ALA A 41 20.12 6.25 -12.72
C ALA A 41 20.48 5.72 -14.11
N PHE A 42 19.50 5.39 -14.95
CA PHE A 42 19.74 4.97 -16.31
C PHE A 42 20.47 6.06 -17.12
N ILE A 43 20.00 7.32 -17.05
CA ILE A 43 20.64 8.45 -17.72
C ILE A 43 22.07 8.67 -17.18
N LEU A 44 22.27 8.62 -15.87
CA LEU A 44 23.59 8.78 -15.26
C LEU A 44 24.56 7.65 -15.66
N SER A 45 24.06 6.43 -15.86
CA SER A 45 24.82 5.32 -16.42
C SER A 45 25.21 5.58 -17.88
N LEU A 46 24.30 6.10 -18.71
CA LEU A 46 24.60 6.41 -20.12
C LEU A 46 25.67 7.50 -20.26
N VAL A 47 25.67 8.49 -19.36
CA VAL A 47 26.67 9.58 -19.36
C VAL A 47 28.01 9.13 -18.72
N GLY A 48 28.09 7.90 -18.20
CA GLY A 48 29.31 7.36 -17.59
C GLY A 48 29.65 7.98 -16.23
N LEU A 49 28.69 8.63 -15.57
CA LEU A 49 28.87 9.21 -14.23
C LEU A 49 28.79 8.15 -13.13
N LEU A 50 28.09 7.05 -13.37
CA LEU A 50 27.98 5.95 -12.42
C LEU A 50 29.02 4.88 -12.71
N PRO A 51 29.72 4.37 -11.67
CA PRO A 51 30.74 3.35 -11.85
C PRO A 51 30.09 2.03 -12.26
N LEU A 52 30.65 1.42 -13.31
CA LEU A 52 30.31 0.08 -13.78
C LEU A 52 31.25 -0.89 -13.07
N PHE A 53 30.71 -1.81 -12.28
CA PHE A 53 31.49 -2.66 -11.37
C PHE A 53 31.57 -4.13 -11.81
N ALA A 54 30.82 -4.50 -12.85
CA ALA A 54 30.89 -5.81 -13.47
C ALA A 54 30.82 -5.65 -14.99
N SER A 55 31.34 -6.63 -15.71
CA SER A 55 31.20 -6.75 -17.16
C SER A 55 30.85 -8.19 -17.48
N TRP A 56 29.93 -8.38 -18.42
CA TRP A 56 29.60 -9.70 -18.93
C TRP A 56 30.08 -9.80 -20.38
N GLU A 57 30.86 -10.85 -20.68
CA GLU A 57 31.26 -11.17 -22.04
C GLU A 57 30.08 -11.84 -22.75
N ALA A 58 29.49 -11.12 -23.70
CA ALA A 58 28.44 -11.65 -24.55
C ALA A 58 29.06 -12.20 -25.83
N ARG A 59 29.14 -13.54 -25.93
CA ARG A 59 29.55 -14.26 -27.16
C ARG A 59 28.33 -14.71 -27.94
N ALA A 60 28.10 -14.09 -29.09
CA ALA A 60 27.19 -14.58 -30.12
C ALA A 60 27.95 -14.74 -31.45
N ILE A 61 27.37 -15.44 -32.42
CA ILE A 61 27.97 -15.61 -33.74
C ILE A 61 28.18 -14.19 -34.33
N ASP A 62 29.44 -13.83 -34.58
CA ASP A 62 29.92 -12.50 -35.00
C ASP A 62 29.76 -11.34 -33.99
N PHE A 63 29.60 -11.62 -32.69
CA PHE A 63 29.52 -10.59 -31.65
C PHE A 63 30.33 -11.01 -30.41
N ASP A 64 31.46 -10.33 -30.18
CA ASP A 64 32.32 -10.46 -28.99
C ASP A 64 32.42 -9.06 -28.34
N GLU A 65 31.45 -8.70 -27.51
CA GLU A 65 31.49 -7.44 -26.75
C GLU A 65 31.37 -7.63 -25.24
N HIS A 66 32.00 -6.70 -24.51
CA HIS A 66 31.92 -6.61 -23.06
C HIS A 66 30.76 -5.70 -22.70
N ILE A 67 29.67 -6.26 -22.17
CA ILE A 67 28.52 -5.50 -21.72
C ILE A 67 28.79 -5.06 -20.28
N PRO A 68 28.99 -3.76 -20.01
CA PRO A 68 29.15 -3.29 -18.64
C PRO A 68 27.83 -3.41 -17.88
N LEU A 69 27.88 -4.00 -16.69
CA LEU A 69 26.75 -4.22 -15.81
C LEU A 69 26.83 -3.26 -14.61
N GLY A 70 25.72 -2.57 -14.36
CA GLY A 70 25.50 -1.74 -13.17
C GLY A 70 24.15 -2.07 -12.54
N CYS A 71 24.10 -2.12 -11.21
CA CYS A 71 22.87 -2.37 -10.43
C CYS A 71 22.15 -1.08 -10.05
N TRP A 72 22.70 0.07 -10.47
CA TRP A 72 22.24 1.39 -10.06
C TRP A 72 20.79 1.65 -10.43
N VAL A 73 20.33 1.19 -11.60
CA VAL A 73 18.91 1.31 -12.00
C VAL A 73 18.00 0.59 -11.01
N MET A 74 18.36 -0.63 -10.61
CA MET A 74 17.58 -1.43 -9.66
C MET A 74 17.63 -0.85 -8.24
N LEU A 75 18.82 -0.44 -7.77
CA LEU A 75 19.00 0.14 -6.45
C LEU A 75 18.30 1.49 -6.31
N SER A 76 18.51 2.40 -7.25
CA SER A 76 17.89 3.73 -7.25
C SER A 76 16.37 3.64 -7.37
N GLY A 77 15.85 2.79 -8.25
CA GLY A 77 14.42 2.53 -8.37
C GLY A 77 13.86 2.00 -7.05
N GLY A 78 14.48 0.97 -6.47
CA GLY A 78 14.04 0.38 -5.21
C GLY A 78 14.06 1.36 -4.04
N LEU A 79 15.13 2.17 -3.90
CA LEU A 79 15.22 3.21 -2.88
C LEU A 79 14.18 4.31 -3.10
N ALA A 80 14.01 4.76 -4.35
CA ALA A 80 13.04 5.78 -4.70
C ALA A 80 11.60 5.34 -4.42
N THR A 81 11.26 4.05 -4.60
CA THR A 81 9.96 3.49 -4.18
C THR A 81 9.69 3.74 -2.69
N TRP A 82 10.66 3.44 -1.81
CA TRP A 82 10.50 3.61 -0.37
C TRP A 82 10.47 5.08 0.04
N VAL A 83 11.22 5.94 -0.64
CA VAL A 83 11.11 7.39 -0.48
C VAL A 83 9.71 7.86 -0.88
N GLY A 84 9.19 7.42 -2.02
CA GLY A 84 7.83 7.71 -2.47
C GLY A 84 6.77 7.25 -1.46
N ALA A 85 6.94 6.05 -0.89
CA ALA A 85 6.07 5.54 0.16
C ALA A 85 6.11 6.40 1.44
N ALA A 86 7.30 6.84 1.86
CA ALA A 86 7.43 7.73 3.01
C ALA A 86 6.84 9.12 2.78
N LEU A 87 6.90 9.63 1.54
CA LEU A 87 6.37 10.94 1.17
C LEU A 87 4.86 10.92 0.93
N PHE A 88 4.29 9.82 0.46
CA PHE A 88 2.87 9.71 0.07
C PHE A 88 1.88 10.31 1.10
N PRO A 89 1.95 10.01 2.42
CA PRO A 89 1.01 10.56 3.39
C PRO A 89 1.05 12.11 3.50
N TYR A 90 2.16 12.71 3.09
CA TYR A 90 2.38 14.16 3.12
C TYR A 90 2.10 14.83 1.78
N LEU A 91 2.14 14.06 0.68
CA LEU A 91 1.80 14.53 -0.64
C LEU A 91 0.28 14.60 -0.75
N ARG A 92 -0.28 15.81 -0.82
CA ARG A 92 -1.72 16.04 -1.06
C ARG A 92 -2.13 15.80 -2.52
N CYS A 93 -1.40 14.94 -3.21
CA CYS A 93 -1.56 14.69 -4.64
C CYS A 93 -2.39 13.42 -4.81
N GLY A 94 -3.71 13.58 -4.95
CA GLY A 94 -4.62 12.47 -5.20
C GLY A 94 -6.04 12.75 -4.74
N PRO A 95 -7.00 11.89 -5.12
CA PRO A 95 -8.34 11.95 -4.57
C PRO A 95 -8.29 11.72 -3.05
N SER A 96 -9.06 12.52 -2.31
CA SER A 96 -9.26 12.29 -0.88
C SER A 96 -10.22 11.11 -0.71
N HIS A 97 -9.73 10.01 -0.14
CA HIS A 97 -10.55 8.86 0.22
C HIS A 97 -11.09 9.02 1.64
N ILE A 98 -12.41 8.99 1.80
CA ILE A 98 -13.09 9.05 3.09
C ILE A 98 -13.44 7.63 3.51
N CYS A 99 -12.63 7.08 4.42
CA CYS A 99 -12.81 5.72 4.93
C CYS A 99 -13.44 5.72 6.34
N PHE A 100 -14.31 4.75 6.60
CA PHE A 100 -14.79 4.47 7.95
C PHE A 100 -13.92 3.40 8.63
N LEU A 101 -13.50 3.66 9.87
CA LEU A 101 -12.75 2.72 10.70
C LEU A 101 -13.42 2.60 12.07
N ASP A 102 -13.97 1.41 12.33
CA ASP A 102 -14.71 1.06 13.54
C ASP A 102 -13.99 1.47 14.85
N PHE A 103 -12.70 1.17 14.97
CA PHE A 103 -11.90 1.44 16.16
C PHE A 103 -11.81 2.93 16.51
N LEU A 104 -11.73 3.79 15.49
CA LEU A 104 -11.61 5.25 15.68
C LEU A 104 -12.98 5.93 15.84
N CYS A 105 -14.01 5.39 15.21
CA CYS A 105 -15.33 6.00 15.18
C CYS A 105 -16.25 5.54 16.32
N ILE A 106 -16.03 4.35 16.87
CA ILE A 106 -16.81 3.80 17.99
C ILE A 106 -16.07 4.09 19.30
N HIS A 107 -16.82 4.58 20.29
CA HIS A 107 -16.27 4.87 21.60
C HIS A 107 -15.84 3.56 22.30
N GLN A 108 -14.59 3.48 22.76
CA GLN A 108 -14.02 2.24 23.30
C GLN A 108 -14.18 2.09 24.84
N THR A 109 -14.37 3.20 25.57
CA THR A 109 -14.41 3.19 27.05
C THR A 109 -15.82 3.37 27.65
N ASP A 110 -16.63 4.27 27.11
CA ASP A 110 -18.04 4.45 27.51
C ASP A 110 -18.92 3.36 26.89
N VAL A 111 -19.42 2.46 27.74
CA VAL A 111 -20.23 1.31 27.32
C VAL A 111 -21.51 1.72 26.59
N SER A 112 -22.16 2.81 27.00
CA SER A 112 -23.41 3.27 26.37
C SER A 112 -23.15 3.74 24.95
N LYS A 113 -22.12 4.57 24.76
CA LYS A 113 -21.72 5.07 23.43
C LYS A 113 -21.16 3.95 22.56
N MET A 114 -20.42 3.00 23.13
CA MET A 114 -19.93 1.82 22.42
C MET A 114 -21.10 1.01 21.84
N GLN A 115 -22.13 0.73 22.65
CA GLN A 115 -23.31 -0.01 22.19
C GLN A 115 -24.09 0.73 21.10
N GLN A 116 -24.22 2.05 21.21
CA GLN A 116 -24.83 2.88 20.16
C GLN A 116 -23.99 2.82 18.86
N GLY A 117 -22.67 2.88 18.98
CA GLY A 117 -21.73 2.72 17.85
C GLY A 117 -21.87 1.36 17.17
N ILE A 118 -21.86 0.27 17.94
CA ILE A 118 -22.01 -1.10 17.39
C ILE A 118 -23.35 -1.26 16.66
N ARG A 119 -24.45 -0.75 17.24
CA ARG A 119 -25.78 -0.80 16.60
C ARG A 119 -25.85 -0.01 15.29
N SER A 120 -24.98 0.98 15.11
CA SER A 120 -24.92 1.79 13.88
C SER A 120 -23.98 1.25 12.80
N ILE A 121 -23.17 0.20 13.07
CA ILE A 121 -22.25 -0.40 12.09
C ILE A 121 -22.95 -0.77 10.78
N GLY A 122 -24.16 -1.36 10.85
CA GLY A 122 -24.93 -1.72 9.66
C GLY A 122 -25.25 -0.52 8.76
N HIS A 123 -25.48 0.66 9.35
CA HIS A 123 -25.70 1.89 8.59
C HIS A 123 -24.41 2.38 7.92
N TYR A 124 -23.27 2.29 8.60
CA TYR A 124 -21.98 2.65 8.02
C TYR A 124 -21.57 1.70 6.89
N LEU A 125 -21.84 0.40 7.03
CA LEU A 125 -21.65 -0.59 5.97
C LEU A 125 -22.51 -0.23 4.74
N ALA A 126 -23.81 0.02 4.94
CA ALA A 126 -24.71 0.40 3.84
C ALA A 126 -24.38 1.75 3.20
N ALA A 127 -23.75 2.66 3.95
CA ALA A 127 -23.34 3.97 3.47
C ALA A 127 -21.94 3.99 2.79
N SER A 128 -21.23 2.86 2.79
CA SER A 128 -19.90 2.69 2.20
C SER A 128 -20.00 2.10 0.79
N ALA A 129 -19.24 2.63 -0.16
CA ALA A 129 -19.25 2.11 -1.54
C ALA A 129 -18.52 0.78 -1.67
N GLU A 130 -17.49 0.55 -0.85
CA GLU A 130 -16.68 -0.66 -0.84
C GLU A 130 -16.44 -1.19 0.58
N LEU A 131 -16.23 -2.49 0.72
CA LEU A 131 -15.71 -3.12 1.92
C LEU A 131 -14.25 -3.54 1.68
N HIS A 132 -13.31 -2.89 2.38
CA HIS A 132 -11.89 -3.21 2.30
C HIS A 132 -11.50 -4.08 3.48
N VAL A 133 -11.20 -5.35 3.19
CA VAL A 133 -10.81 -6.33 4.19
C VAL A 133 -9.29 -6.35 4.35
N LEU A 134 -8.79 -5.91 5.50
CA LEU A 134 -7.39 -6.06 5.88
C LEU A 134 -7.13 -7.50 6.35
N TRP A 135 -6.99 -8.38 5.35
CA TRP A 135 -6.84 -9.81 5.54
C TRP A 135 -5.61 -10.18 6.37
N SER A 136 -5.80 -11.14 7.28
CA SER A 136 -4.74 -11.78 8.05
C SER A 136 -5.24 -13.13 8.58
N ASN A 137 -4.33 -14.01 9.00
CA ASN A 137 -4.69 -15.37 9.43
C ASN A 137 -5.86 -15.44 10.46
N PRO A 138 -5.89 -14.62 11.54
CA PRO A 138 -6.98 -14.71 12.51
C PRO A 138 -8.26 -13.94 12.11
N TYR A 139 -8.35 -13.39 10.89
CA TYR A 139 -9.46 -12.51 10.49
C TYR A 139 -10.81 -13.25 10.52
N LEU A 140 -10.93 -14.41 9.87
CA LEU A 140 -12.19 -15.19 9.85
C LEU A 140 -12.51 -15.90 11.17
N SER A 141 -11.59 -15.90 12.14
CA SER A 141 -11.86 -16.41 13.49
C SER A 141 -12.60 -15.40 14.36
N ARG A 142 -12.74 -14.13 13.91
CA ARG A 142 -13.41 -13.06 14.65
C ARG A 142 -14.86 -12.94 14.21
N LEU A 143 -15.78 -13.15 15.16
CA LEU A 143 -17.22 -13.03 14.92
C LEU A 143 -17.60 -11.71 14.23
N TRP A 144 -17.07 -10.59 14.70
CA TRP A 144 -17.35 -9.27 14.13
C TRP A 144 -16.89 -9.13 12.67
N CYS A 145 -15.69 -9.60 12.34
CA CYS A 145 -15.18 -9.55 10.97
C CYS A 145 -16.02 -10.42 10.02
N VAL A 146 -16.46 -11.59 10.47
CA VAL A 146 -17.36 -12.48 9.70
C VAL A 146 -18.74 -11.84 9.54
N PHE A 147 -19.26 -11.23 10.61
CA PHE A 147 -20.52 -10.49 10.57
C PHE A 147 -20.47 -9.35 9.55
N GLU A 148 -19.42 -8.53 9.54
CA GLU A 148 -19.25 -7.42 8.58
C GLU A 148 -19.23 -7.92 7.14
N LEU A 149 -18.49 -9.00 6.87
CA LEU A 149 -18.43 -9.61 5.54
C LEU A 149 -19.80 -10.16 5.09
N ALA A 150 -20.50 -10.87 5.98
CA ALA A 150 -21.82 -11.43 5.69
C ALA A 150 -22.89 -10.34 5.53
N ALA A 151 -22.83 -9.30 6.38
CA ALA A 151 -23.75 -8.17 6.33
C ALA A 151 -23.55 -7.37 5.04
N TYR A 152 -22.30 -7.04 4.68
CA TYR A 152 -22.00 -6.31 3.45
C TYR A 152 -22.45 -7.06 2.20
N ARG A 153 -22.26 -8.39 2.14
CA ARG A 153 -22.74 -9.21 1.02
C ARG A 153 -24.27 -9.17 0.84
N LYS A 154 -25.02 -8.95 1.93
CA LYS A 154 -26.49 -8.94 1.91
C LYS A 154 -27.06 -7.57 1.53
N LEU A 155 -26.31 -6.50 1.74
CA LEU A 155 -26.68 -5.12 1.42
C LEU A 155 -26.63 -4.88 -0.09
#